data_AF-A0A7X8BJI3-F1
#
_entry.id   AF-A0A7X8BJI3-F1
#
_cell.length_a   1.000
_cell.length_b   1.000
_cell.length_c   1.000
_cell.angle_alpha   90.00
_cell.angle_beta   90.00
_cell.angle_gamma   90.00
#
_symmetry.space_group_name_H-M   'P 1'
#
loop_
_entity.id
_entity.type
_entity.pdbx_description
1 polymer ?
#
loop_
_entity_poly.entity_id
_entity_poly.type
_entity_poly.pdbx_seq_one_letter_code
_entity_poly.pdbx_strand_id
1 'polypeptide(L)'
;MLSQKNIDEAYELLRKGEAVIMPTDTVAGLFAIDTPEACELLKSIKGRSGAKPIARMFGSRKQISERVLITNQVQELAMQRLLPGKVTLIFPSRNESEGTIGVRLPMDASLRALIRRTGPLLATSANLSGEGTPEAGSISHDMERVAHLIGAYEMSGAPLNMASTVVDLTSERPRILRKGAASIWTIARRLNATPYLPAPEAMRVLFVCGGNTCRSPMAQAMFSSLCREDRVESESAGLSAADGETASSQSIEVMREYSISLDSHRSRRLSPEMVSRADVILVMTRAHLLRIRRAHPEEASKTFLLSGFPEPWPRGRQIDDPIGRPLEVYRKTREAIKAPLGTLCKEISKFLN
;
A
#
# COMPACT_ATOMS: atom_id res chain seq x y z
N MET A 1 20.90 -1.95 5.71
CA MET A 1 21.65 -0.67 5.71
C MET A 1 22.94 -0.87 4.93
N LEU A 2 23.32 0.08 4.08
CA LEU A 2 24.58 0.04 3.33
C LEU A 2 25.77 0.26 4.29
N SER A 3 26.83 -0.54 4.14
CA SER A 3 28.10 -0.33 4.84
C SER A 3 28.81 0.92 4.30
N GLN A 4 29.72 1.51 5.08
CA GLN A 4 30.50 2.66 4.62
C GLN A 4 31.29 2.35 3.33
N LYS A 5 31.89 1.15 3.26
CA LYS A 5 32.56 0.66 2.06
C LYS A 5 31.65 0.68 0.83
N ASN A 6 30.42 0.17 0.96
CA ASN A 6 29.45 0.13 -0.14
C ASN A 6 29.03 1.55 -0.58
N ILE A 7 28.90 2.48 0.37
CA ILE A 7 28.58 3.88 0.07
C ILE A 7 29.70 4.52 -0.76
N ASP A 8 30.95 4.31 -0.36
CA ASP A 8 32.10 4.89 -1.05
C ASP A 8 32.28 4.30 -2.45
N GLU A 9 32.11 2.99 -2.60
CA GLU A 9 32.14 2.31 -3.90
C GLU A 9 31.03 2.82 -4.83
N ALA A 10 29.78 2.90 -4.34
CA ALA A 10 28.68 3.44 -5.11
C ALA A 10 28.90 4.91 -5.51
N TYR A 11 29.46 5.72 -4.61
CA TYR A 11 29.76 7.13 -4.90
C TYR A 11 30.74 7.28 -6.07
N GLU A 12 31.82 6.51 -6.08
CA GLU A 12 32.84 6.57 -7.14
C GLU A 12 32.28 6.15 -8.50
N LEU A 13 31.48 5.09 -8.56
CA LEU A 13 30.83 4.63 -9.79
C LEU A 13 29.83 5.67 -10.31
N LEU A 14 28.96 6.17 -9.43
CA LEU A 14 27.98 7.20 -9.78
C LEU A 14 28.66 8.47 -10.31
N ARG A 15 29.77 8.91 -9.68
CA ARG A 15 30.52 10.09 -10.11
C ARG A 15 31.14 9.94 -11.50
N LYS A 16 31.47 8.71 -11.91
CA LYS A 16 31.93 8.40 -13.28
C LYS A 16 30.81 8.36 -14.32
N GLY A 17 29.55 8.55 -13.91
CA GLY A 17 28.38 8.47 -14.77
C GLY A 17 27.84 7.04 -14.93
N GLU A 18 28.35 6.09 -14.17
CA GLU A 18 27.93 4.69 -14.22
C GLU A 18 26.65 4.48 -13.38
N ALA A 19 25.81 3.53 -13.79
CA ALA A 19 24.62 3.16 -13.03
C ALA A 19 24.95 2.10 -11.97
N VAL A 20 24.27 2.15 -10.84
CA VAL A 20 24.45 1.20 -9.73
C VAL A 20 23.13 0.60 -9.29
N ILE A 21 23.15 -0.67 -8.92
CA ILE A 21 22.02 -1.36 -8.28
C ILE A 21 22.32 -1.45 -6.79
N MET A 22 21.39 -0.94 -5.98
CA MET A 22 21.52 -0.92 -4.53
C MET A 22 20.21 -1.32 -3.84
N PRO A 23 20.28 -1.95 -2.65
CA PRO A 23 19.11 -2.18 -1.81
C PRO A 23 18.48 -0.85 -1.35
N THR A 24 17.15 -0.83 -1.24
CA THR A 24 16.40 0.29 -0.63
C THR A 24 15.47 -0.20 0.48
N ASP A 25 14.78 0.72 1.14
CA ASP A 25 13.74 0.44 2.14
C ASP A 25 12.44 -0.17 1.56
N THR A 26 12.35 -0.37 0.23
CA THR A 26 11.20 -1.02 -0.43
C THR A 26 11.58 -2.16 -1.38
N VAL A 27 12.41 -1.88 -2.39
CA VAL A 27 12.82 -2.81 -3.47
C VAL A 27 14.21 -2.42 -3.94
N ALA A 28 15.00 -3.33 -4.51
CA ALA A 28 16.24 -2.94 -5.17
C ALA A 28 15.98 -1.82 -6.21
N GLY A 29 16.79 -0.79 -6.14
CA GLY A 29 16.74 0.33 -7.07
C GLY A 29 17.93 0.31 -8.01
N LEU A 30 17.67 0.57 -9.28
CA LEU A 30 18.68 1.03 -10.23
C LEU A 30 18.78 2.55 -10.11
N PHE A 31 20.01 3.02 -9.92
CA PHE A 31 20.34 4.41 -9.66
C PHE A 31 21.35 4.94 -10.68
N ALA A 32 21.15 6.19 -11.09
CA ALA A 32 22.14 6.96 -11.82
C ALA A 32 22.04 8.43 -11.36
N ILE A 33 23.11 9.21 -11.57
CA ILE A 33 23.06 10.66 -11.33
C ILE A 33 22.00 11.30 -12.24
N ASP A 34 21.25 12.27 -11.73
CA ASP A 34 20.20 12.96 -12.48
C ASP A 34 20.76 13.90 -13.56
N THR A 35 21.15 13.31 -14.68
CA THR A 35 21.52 14.00 -15.92
C THR A 35 20.56 13.65 -17.06
N PRO A 36 20.46 14.49 -18.10
CA PRO A 36 19.66 14.18 -19.29
C PRO A 36 20.02 12.83 -19.92
N GLU A 37 21.31 12.51 -20.02
CA GLU A 37 21.83 11.29 -20.62
C GLU A 37 21.44 10.05 -19.80
N ALA A 38 21.59 10.14 -18.47
CA ALA A 38 21.18 9.07 -17.56
C ALA A 38 19.65 8.86 -17.58
N CYS A 39 18.88 9.93 -17.74
CA CYS A 39 17.43 9.86 -17.88
C CYS A 39 17.02 9.09 -19.15
N GLU A 40 17.65 9.38 -20.29
CA GLU A 40 17.42 8.65 -21.54
C GLU A 40 17.87 7.19 -21.46
N LEU A 41 19.04 6.92 -20.86
CA LEU A 41 19.52 5.57 -20.61
C LEU A 41 18.54 4.76 -19.75
N LEU A 42 18.04 5.33 -18.66
CA LEU A 42 17.08 4.64 -17.77
C LEU A 42 15.71 4.43 -18.44
N LYS A 43 15.30 5.32 -19.35
CA LYS A 43 14.09 5.13 -20.16
C LYS A 43 14.25 3.98 -21.16
N SER A 44 15.40 3.90 -21.84
CA SER A 44 15.67 2.88 -22.84
C SER A 44 15.78 1.48 -22.23
N ILE A 45 16.49 1.32 -21.10
CA ILE A 45 16.62 0.04 -20.36
C ILE A 45 15.25 -0.53 -19.98
N LYS A 46 14.28 0.33 -19.64
CA LYS A 46 12.95 -0.11 -19.19
C LYS A 46 11.93 -0.29 -20.31
N GLY A 47 12.33 -0.14 -21.58
CA GLY A 47 11.41 -0.27 -22.72
C GLY A 47 10.19 0.65 -22.61
N ARG A 48 10.34 1.82 -21.95
CA ARG A 48 9.19 2.69 -21.63
C ARG A 48 8.71 3.42 -22.88
N SER A 49 7.75 2.82 -23.57
CA SER A 49 6.85 3.52 -24.50
C SER A 49 5.87 4.39 -23.69
N GLY A 50 6.29 5.61 -23.32
CA GLY A 50 5.37 6.65 -22.81
C GLY A 50 5.85 7.44 -21.60
N ALA A 51 5.30 8.66 -21.51
CA ALA A 51 5.63 9.80 -20.65
C ALA A 51 5.52 9.62 -19.11
N LYS A 52 5.75 8.41 -18.54
CA LYS A 52 5.71 8.23 -17.08
C LYS A 52 7.03 8.71 -16.44
N PRO A 53 7.00 9.78 -15.60
CA PRO A 53 8.22 10.36 -15.04
C PRO A 53 9.03 9.35 -14.21
N ILE A 54 10.36 9.38 -14.35
CA ILE A 54 11.27 8.66 -13.45
C ILE A 54 11.33 9.42 -12.13
N ALA A 55 11.19 8.71 -11.01
CA ALA A 55 11.28 9.34 -9.70
C ALA A 55 12.73 9.74 -9.42
N ARG A 56 12.92 10.93 -8.87
CA ARG A 56 14.19 11.44 -8.36
C ARG A 56 14.26 11.23 -6.86
N MET A 57 15.35 10.64 -6.42
CA MET A 57 15.63 10.40 -5.02
C MET A 57 16.54 11.49 -4.47
N PHE A 58 16.17 12.03 -3.31
CA PHE A 58 16.84 13.15 -2.66
C PHE A 58 17.40 12.73 -1.29
N GLY A 59 18.45 13.42 -0.84
CA GLY A 59 19.11 13.15 0.45
C GLY A 59 18.56 13.97 1.61
N SER A 60 17.75 15.00 1.33
CA SER A 60 17.14 15.89 2.31
C SER A 60 15.88 16.57 1.77
N ARG A 61 15.01 17.06 2.66
CA ARG A 61 13.85 17.88 2.26
C ARG A 61 14.26 19.23 1.65
N LYS A 62 15.39 19.80 2.08
CA LYS A 62 15.93 21.06 1.53
C LYS A 62 16.18 20.96 0.02
N GLN A 63 16.87 19.90 -0.40
CA GLN A 63 17.10 19.64 -1.83
C GLN A 63 15.79 19.47 -2.62
N ILE A 64 14.75 18.91 -1.99
CA ILE A 64 13.44 18.79 -2.64
C ILE A 64 12.78 20.16 -2.79
N SER A 65 12.75 20.98 -1.74
CA SER A 65 12.13 22.32 -1.77
C SER A 65 12.74 23.29 -2.78
N GLU A 66 14.02 23.09 -3.12
CA GLU A 66 14.72 23.84 -4.18
C GLU A 66 14.28 23.45 -5.59
N ARG A 67 13.61 22.29 -5.75
CA ARG A 67 13.20 21.73 -7.05
C ARG A 67 11.69 21.74 -7.27
N VAL A 68 10.90 21.64 -6.20
CA VAL A 68 9.43 21.58 -6.28
C VAL A 68 8.79 22.92 -5.99
N LEU A 69 7.63 23.16 -6.60
CA LEU A 69 6.76 24.27 -6.26
C LEU A 69 5.69 23.78 -5.27
N ILE A 70 5.60 24.41 -4.10
CA ILE A 70 4.56 24.17 -3.09
C ILE A 70 3.59 25.35 -3.14
N THR A 71 2.36 25.08 -3.51
CA THR A 71 1.28 26.07 -3.74
C THR A 71 0.11 25.90 -2.78
N ASN A 72 0.00 24.77 -2.05
CA ASN A 72 -1.11 24.53 -1.13
C ASN A 72 -0.69 23.77 0.14
N GLN A 73 -1.58 23.78 1.14
CA GLN A 73 -1.33 23.16 2.44
C GLN A 73 -1.15 21.64 2.35
N VAL A 74 -1.83 20.97 1.42
CA VAL A 74 -1.75 19.51 1.28
C VAL A 74 -0.36 19.09 0.81
N GLN A 75 0.24 19.83 -0.12
CA GLN A 75 1.62 19.65 -0.56
C GLN A 75 2.63 19.87 0.57
N GLU A 76 2.43 20.89 1.39
CA GLU A 76 3.27 21.15 2.57
C GLU A 76 3.17 20.00 3.58
N LEU A 77 1.95 19.54 3.87
CA LEU A 77 1.72 18.38 4.75
C LEU A 77 2.35 17.11 4.17
N ALA A 78 2.30 16.91 2.86
CA ALA A 78 2.95 15.78 2.21
C ALA A 78 4.48 15.81 2.40
N MET A 79 5.11 16.98 2.18
CA MET A 79 6.55 17.19 2.39
C MET A 79 6.96 16.90 3.84
N GLN A 80 6.18 17.38 4.81
CA GLN A 80 6.51 17.28 6.23
C GLN A 80 6.21 15.89 6.80
N ARG A 81 5.07 15.29 6.42
CA ARG A 81 4.47 14.15 7.14
C ARG A 81 4.55 12.82 6.38
N LEU A 82 4.85 12.84 5.08
CA LEU A 82 5.01 11.62 4.27
C LEU A 82 6.46 11.34 3.87
N LEU A 83 7.32 12.35 3.85
CA LEU A 83 8.77 12.20 3.61
C LEU A 83 9.54 12.41 4.92
N PRO A 84 10.67 11.72 5.18
CA PRO A 84 11.07 10.47 4.54
C PRO A 84 10.03 9.37 4.72
N GLY A 85 9.85 8.50 3.73
CA GLY A 85 8.84 7.45 3.83
C GLY A 85 8.70 6.59 2.58
N LYS A 86 7.83 5.58 2.68
CA LYS A 86 7.54 4.60 1.61
C LYS A 86 6.60 5.17 0.53
N VAL A 87 6.82 6.42 0.12
CA VAL A 87 6.01 7.13 -0.87
C VAL A 87 6.89 7.70 -1.98
N THR A 88 6.30 7.88 -3.14
CA THR A 88 6.78 8.76 -4.21
C THR A 88 5.75 9.84 -4.39
N LEU A 89 6.14 11.10 -4.23
CA LEU A 89 5.24 12.25 -4.33
C LEU A 89 5.50 12.99 -5.65
N ILE A 90 4.47 13.29 -6.44
CA ILE A 90 4.63 14.08 -7.66
C ILE A 90 4.19 15.50 -7.36
N PHE A 91 5.11 16.45 -7.52
CA PHE A 91 4.85 17.87 -7.35
C PHE A 91 4.96 18.61 -8.68
N PRO A 92 4.35 19.81 -8.81
CA PRO A 92 4.74 20.75 -9.84
C PRO A 92 6.24 21.09 -9.70
N SER A 93 6.97 21.12 -10.82
CA SER A 93 8.39 21.47 -10.82
C SER A 93 8.58 23.00 -10.82
N ARG A 94 9.67 23.48 -10.21
CA ARG A 94 10.12 24.88 -10.39
C ARG A 94 10.70 25.13 -11.78
N ASN A 95 11.08 24.08 -12.49
CA ASN A 95 11.48 24.18 -13.89
C ASN A 95 10.26 23.95 -14.79
N GLU A 96 9.76 25.01 -15.43
CA GLU A 96 8.57 24.94 -16.28
C GLU A 96 8.69 23.92 -17.42
N SER A 97 9.90 23.74 -17.98
CA SER A 97 10.15 22.76 -19.04
C SER A 97 10.02 21.30 -18.58
N GLU A 98 10.14 21.04 -17.27
CA GLU A 98 9.93 19.71 -16.68
C GLU A 98 8.45 19.45 -16.37
N GLY A 99 7.67 20.51 -16.10
CA GLY A 99 6.26 20.46 -15.72
C GLY A 99 6.03 19.87 -14.32
N THR A 100 6.35 18.58 -14.15
CA THR A 100 6.16 17.84 -12.88
C THR A 100 7.39 17.02 -12.53
N ILE A 101 7.60 16.81 -11.23
CA ILE A 101 8.73 16.05 -10.71
C ILE A 101 8.27 15.04 -9.67
N GLY A 102 8.60 13.77 -9.91
CA GLY A 102 8.40 12.70 -8.93
C GLY A 102 9.56 12.70 -7.93
N VAL A 103 9.29 12.88 -6.65
CA VAL A 103 10.30 12.97 -5.59
C VAL A 103 10.17 11.82 -4.60
N ARG A 104 11.32 11.32 -4.13
CA ARG A 104 11.41 10.31 -3.08
C ARG A 104 12.49 10.68 -2.08
N LEU A 105 12.20 10.54 -0.80
CA LEU A 105 13.16 10.68 0.30
C LEU A 105 13.14 9.38 1.11
N PRO A 106 14.14 8.50 0.94
CA PRO A 106 14.13 7.18 1.59
C PRO A 106 14.36 7.30 3.10
N MET A 107 13.83 6.34 3.87
CA MET A 107 14.04 6.32 5.32
C MET A 107 15.48 5.95 5.69
N ASP A 108 16.12 5.10 4.87
CA ASP A 108 17.49 4.64 5.09
C ASP A 108 18.48 5.83 5.14
N ALA A 109 19.13 5.98 6.29
CA ALA A 109 20.04 7.10 6.55
C ALA A 109 21.33 7.01 5.73
N SER A 110 21.83 5.80 5.48
CA SER A 110 23.02 5.55 4.67
C SER A 110 22.78 5.94 3.21
N LEU A 111 21.64 5.55 2.64
CA LEU A 111 21.24 5.93 1.28
C LEU A 111 21.07 7.45 1.17
N ARG A 112 20.45 8.10 2.18
CA ARG A 112 20.37 9.57 2.20
C ARG A 112 21.75 10.24 2.28
N ALA A 113 22.71 9.64 2.99
CA ALA A 113 24.07 10.17 3.08
C ALA A 113 24.79 10.10 1.72
N LEU A 114 24.65 8.99 0.99
CA LEU A 114 25.14 8.85 -0.38
C LEU A 114 24.54 9.93 -1.31
N ILE A 115 23.22 10.07 -1.32
CA ILE A 115 22.52 11.03 -2.19
C ILE A 115 22.91 12.49 -1.87
N ARG A 116 23.21 12.81 -0.60
CA ARG A 116 23.73 14.13 -0.24
C ARG A 116 25.11 14.41 -0.86
N ARG A 117 25.94 13.38 -1.08
CA ARG A 117 27.27 13.50 -1.70
C ARG A 117 27.18 13.57 -3.22
N THR A 118 26.30 12.80 -3.85
CA THR A 118 26.17 12.73 -5.32
C THR A 118 25.29 13.84 -5.90
N GLY A 119 24.38 14.39 -5.10
CA GLY A 119 23.21 15.08 -5.63
C GLY A 119 22.07 14.10 -5.93
N PRO A 120 20.92 14.59 -6.43
CA PRO A 120 19.75 13.76 -6.71
C PRO A 120 20.09 12.59 -7.63
N LEU A 121 19.50 11.43 -7.33
CA LEU A 121 19.66 10.23 -8.15
C LEU A 121 18.34 9.91 -8.84
N LEU A 122 18.39 9.60 -10.13
CA LEU A 122 17.27 8.94 -10.80
C LEU A 122 17.12 7.55 -10.22
N ALA A 123 15.90 7.16 -9.89
CA ALA A 123 15.62 5.89 -9.25
C ALA A 123 14.49 5.16 -9.96
N THR A 124 14.74 3.89 -10.27
CA THR A 124 13.73 2.99 -10.83
C THR A 124 13.88 1.60 -10.21
N SER A 125 12.80 0.83 -10.07
CA SER A 125 12.91 -0.54 -9.53
C SER A 125 13.81 -1.39 -10.42
N ALA A 126 14.59 -2.32 -9.84
CA ALA A 126 15.48 -3.19 -10.60
C ALA A 126 14.77 -4.39 -11.29
N ASN A 127 13.44 -4.40 -11.32
CA ASN A 127 12.66 -5.45 -11.99
C ASN A 127 12.34 -4.99 -13.42
N LEU A 128 12.67 -5.80 -14.43
CA LEU A 128 12.12 -5.64 -15.79
C LEU A 128 10.61 -5.90 -15.74
N SER A 129 9.82 -5.03 -16.34
CA SER A 129 8.36 -5.16 -16.45
C SER A 129 7.99 -5.99 -17.67
N GLY A 130 7.09 -6.98 -17.52
CA GLY A 130 6.48 -7.60 -18.70
C GLY A 130 5.51 -8.74 -18.43
N GLU A 131 5.90 -9.74 -17.64
CA GLU A 131 5.08 -10.95 -17.44
C GLU A 131 4.96 -11.28 -15.96
N GLY A 132 3.99 -12.15 -15.63
CA GLY A 132 3.54 -12.46 -14.27
C GLY A 132 4.65 -12.64 -13.24
N THR A 133 4.31 -12.33 -11.99
CA THR A 133 5.11 -12.44 -10.75
C THR A 133 6.55 -12.94 -10.97
N PRO A 134 7.53 -12.05 -11.23
CA PRO A 134 8.93 -12.43 -11.07
C PRO A 134 9.15 -12.73 -9.59
N GLU A 135 9.84 -13.82 -9.29
CA GLU A 135 10.30 -14.12 -7.94
C GLU A 135 11.03 -12.91 -7.35
N ALA A 136 10.71 -12.60 -6.09
CA ALA A 136 11.32 -11.50 -5.37
C ALA A 136 12.83 -11.68 -5.33
N GLY A 137 13.58 -10.96 -6.16
CA GLY A 137 15.05 -10.95 -6.13
C GLY A 137 15.76 -11.15 -7.46
N SER A 138 15.07 -11.41 -8.58
CA SER A 138 15.75 -11.50 -9.88
C SER A 138 16.04 -10.10 -10.45
N ILE A 139 17.29 -9.64 -10.31
CA ILE A 139 17.83 -8.61 -11.20
C ILE A 139 17.90 -9.23 -12.59
N SER A 140 17.41 -8.55 -13.62
CA SER A 140 17.51 -9.13 -14.96
C SER A 140 18.97 -9.17 -15.42
N HIS A 141 19.30 -10.18 -16.22
CA HIS A 141 20.64 -10.33 -16.79
C HIS A 141 21.07 -9.11 -17.63
N ASP A 142 20.10 -8.40 -18.23
CA ASP A 142 20.34 -7.14 -18.94
C ASP A 142 20.74 -5.99 -18.02
N MET A 143 20.23 -5.96 -16.78
CA MET A 143 20.56 -4.91 -15.81
C MET A 143 21.94 -5.10 -15.19
N GLU A 144 22.40 -6.34 -15.01
CA GLU A 144 23.77 -6.64 -14.57
C GLU A 144 24.82 -6.21 -15.61
N ARG A 145 24.45 -6.15 -16.90
CA ARG A 145 25.34 -5.68 -17.97
C ARG A 145 25.52 -4.16 -18.00
N VAL A 146 24.57 -3.42 -17.43
CA VAL A 146 24.51 -1.95 -17.55
C VAL A 146 24.72 -1.26 -16.20
N ALA A 147 24.72 -2.00 -15.10
CA ALA A 147 24.88 -1.43 -13.76
C ALA A 147 25.68 -2.33 -12.82
N HIS A 148 26.45 -1.67 -11.95
CA HIS A 148 27.25 -2.34 -10.93
C HIS A 148 26.40 -2.70 -9.71
N LEU A 149 26.43 -3.96 -9.29
CA LEU A 149 25.76 -4.41 -8.08
C LEU A 149 26.57 -4.03 -6.84
N ILE A 150 25.96 -3.26 -5.93
CA ILE A 150 26.62 -2.80 -4.70
C ILE A 150 25.96 -3.42 -3.47
N GLY A 151 26.75 -4.20 -2.73
CA GLY A 151 26.37 -4.88 -1.49
C GLY A 151 25.73 -6.25 -1.70
N ALA A 152 25.85 -7.12 -0.68
CA ALA A 152 25.23 -8.43 -0.69
C ALA A 152 23.71 -8.34 -0.48
N TYR A 153 22.96 -9.10 -1.29
CA TYR A 153 21.52 -9.28 -1.16
C TYR A 153 21.25 -10.37 -0.11
N GLU A 154 21.36 -10.06 1.18
CA GLU A 154 20.80 -10.98 2.17
C GLU A 154 19.27 -10.85 2.14
N MET A 155 18.63 -11.83 1.50
CA MET A 155 17.19 -12.07 1.60
C MET A 155 16.84 -12.47 3.04
N SER A 156 16.82 -11.48 3.94
CA SER A 156 16.42 -11.68 5.32
C SER A 156 14.90 -11.87 5.40
N GLY A 157 14.37 -12.98 4.88
CA GLY A 157 13.06 -13.59 5.17
C GLY A 157 11.79 -12.72 5.17
N ALA A 158 11.87 -11.44 4.83
CA ALA A 158 10.77 -10.49 4.85
C ALA A 158 10.38 -10.20 3.40
N PRO A 159 9.11 -10.28 3.02
CA PRO A 159 8.69 -9.92 1.68
C PRO A 159 8.94 -8.42 1.45
N LEU A 160 10.07 -8.08 0.82
CA LEU A 160 10.37 -6.76 0.26
C LEU A 160 9.59 -6.55 -1.06
N ASN A 161 8.27 -6.80 -1.03
CA ASN A 161 7.53 -7.11 -2.26
C ASN A 161 6.56 -6.01 -2.70
N MET A 162 6.61 -4.81 -2.10
CA MET A 162 5.73 -3.71 -2.49
C MET A 162 6.48 -2.40 -2.71
N ALA A 163 6.34 -1.86 -3.93
CA ALA A 163 6.91 -0.57 -4.28
C ALA A 163 6.26 0.57 -3.47
N SER A 164 6.87 1.75 -3.47
CA SER A 164 6.32 2.95 -2.82
C SER A 164 4.94 3.32 -3.36
N THR A 165 4.07 3.84 -2.51
CA THR A 165 2.79 4.42 -2.95
C THR A 165 3.06 5.70 -3.73
N VAL A 166 2.47 5.83 -4.92
CA VAL A 166 2.65 7.02 -5.76
C VAL A 166 1.47 7.95 -5.57
N VAL A 167 1.74 9.15 -5.07
CA VAL A 167 0.74 10.19 -4.81
C VAL A 167 1.05 11.39 -5.68
N ASP A 168 0.10 11.76 -6.52
CA ASP A 168 0.14 12.97 -7.33
C ASP A 168 -0.50 14.12 -6.57
N LEU A 169 0.26 15.20 -6.40
CA LEU A 169 -0.09 16.41 -5.66
C LEU A 169 -0.18 17.63 -6.59
N THR A 170 -0.24 17.42 -7.91
CA THR A 170 -0.32 18.51 -8.89
C THR A 170 -1.70 19.19 -8.93
N SER A 171 -2.75 18.47 -8.53
CA SER A 171 -4.11 19.00 -8.36
C SER A 171 -4.43 19.34 -6.91
N GLU A 172 -5.48 20.14 -6.69
CA GLU A 172 -5.97 20.48 -5.33
C GLU A 172 -6.31 19.24 -4.50
N ARG A 173 -7.01 18.29 -5.12
CA ARG A 173 -7.26 16.96 -4.53
C ARG A 173 -6.15 16.00 -4.94
N PRO A 174 -5.38 15.43 -4.00
CA PRO A 174 -4.34 14.46 -4.34
C PRO A 174 -4.91 13.22 -5.01
N ARG A 175 -4.12 12.57 -5.88
CA ARG A 175 -4.50 11.33 -6.55
C ARG A 175 -3.52 10.22 -6.21
N ILE A 176 -4.00 9.04 -5.86
CA ILE A 176 -3.15 7.84 -5.69
C ILE A 176 -3.04 7.15 -7.04
N LEU A 177 -1.92 7.36 -7.74
CA LEU A 177 -1.69 6.77 -9.07
C LEU A 177 -1.25 5.30 -8.98
N ARG A 178 -0.73 4.89 -7.82
CA ARG A 178 -0.34 3.50 -7.54
C ARG A 178 -0.40 3.22 -6.06
N LYS A 179 -1.14 2.19 -5.67
CA LYS A 179 -1.16 1.64 -4.31
C LYS A 179 0.15 0.89 -4.04
N GLY A 180 0.70 1.05 -2.84
CA GLY A 180 1.99 0.50 -2.48
C GLY A 180 2.18 0.39 -0.98
N ALA A 181 3.43 0.31 -0.54
CA ALA A 181 3.77 0.00 0.85
C ALA A 181 3.25 1.03 1.90
N ALA A 182 2.84 2.24 1.49
CA ALA A 182 2.12 3.16 2.36
C ALA A 182 0.62 3.06 2.08
N SER A 183 -0.16 2.57 3.04
CA SER A 183 -1.61 2.41 2.86
C SER A 183 -2.29 3.74 2.54
N ILE A 184 -3.35 3.70 1.72
CA ILE A 184 -4.14 4.89 1.33
C ILE A 184 -4.68 5.63 2.56
N TRP A 185 -5.01 4.91 3.63
CA TRP A 185 -5.45 5.45 4.92
C TRP A 185 -4.35 6.23 5.65
N THR A 186 -3.10 5.76 5.55
CA THR A 186 -1.95 6.50 6.08
C THR A 186 -1.76 7.80 5.34
N ILE A 187 -1.88 7.77 4.01
CA ILE A 187 -1.80 8.97 3.17
C ILE A 187 -2.89 9.96 3.59
N ALA A 188 -4.15 9.52 3.60
CA ALA A 188 -5.28 10.39 3.93
C ALA A 188 -5.14 11.08 5.30
N ARG A 189 -4.80 10.30 6.32
CA ARG A 189 -4.59 10.80 7.69
C ARG A 189 -3.43 11.80 7.79
N ARG A 190 -2.32 11.53 7.10
CA ARG A 190 -1.13 12.40 7.15
C ARG A 190 -1.37 13.72 6.40
N LEU A 191 -2.12 13.67 5.31
CA LEU A 191 -2.51 14.83 4.52
C LEU A 191 -3.69 15.63 5.11
N ASN A 192 -4.42 15.05 6.07
CA ASN A 192 -5.69 15.61 6.53
C ASN A 192 -6.68 15.88 5.38
N ALA A 193 -6.63 15.01 4.35
CA ALA A 193 -7.42 15.12 3.13
C ALA A 193 -7.57 13.73 2.51
N THR A 194 -8.73 13.41 1.94
CA THR A 194 -8.95 12.12 1.29
C THR A 194 -8.49 12.16 -0.17
N PRO A 195 -7.41 11.44 -0.52
CA PRO A 195 -6.96 11.39 -1.90
C PRO A 195 -7.93 10.57 -2.77
N TYR A 196 -7.99 10.91 -4.05
CA TYR A 196 -8.78 10.22 -5.06
C TYR A 196 -8.03 8.99 -5.61
N LEU A 197 -8.74 7.88 -5.82
CA LEU A 197 -8.28 6.68 -6.52
C LEU A 197 -8.85 6.69 -7.95
N PRO A 198 -8.06 7.05 -8.97
CA PRO A 198 -8.51 7.09 -10.36
C PRO A 198 -8.78 5.68 -10.91
N ALA A 199 -9.73 5.58 -11.83
CA ALA A 199 -9.97 4.35 -12.59
C ALA A 199 -8.71 3.93 -13.38
N PRO A 200 -8.44 2.62 -13.57
CA PRO A 200 -9.30 1.48 -13.24
C PRO A 200 -9.13 0.94 -11.81
N GLU A 201 -8.42 1.63 -10.92
CA GLU A 201 -8.17 1.11 -9.57
C GLU A 201 -9.48 0.92 -8.78
N ALA A 202 -9.59 -0.24 -8.15
CA ALA A 202 -10.70 -0.63 -7.28
C ALA A 202 -10.27 -0.68 -5.81
N MET A 203 -11.24 -0.55 -4.91
CA MET A 203 -11.08 -0.73 -3.47
C MET A 203 -11.34 -2.19 -3.09
N ARG A 204 -10.39 -2.83 -2.41
CA ARG A 204 -10.52 -4.21 -1.92
C ARG A 204 -10.75 -4.23 -0.41
N VAL A 205 -11.92 -4.70 0.01
CA VAL A 205 -12.34 -4.77 1.42
C VAL A 205 -12.29 -6.21 1.90
N LEU A 206 -11.55 -6.48 2.98
CA LEU A 206 -11.44 -7.82 3.56
C LEU A 206 -12.03 -7.87 4.97
N PHE A 207 -13.07 -8.67 5.17
CA PHE A 207 -13.66 -8.93 6.48
C PHE A 207 -13.07 -10.20 7.11
N VAL A 208 -12.59 -10.11 8.34
CA VAL A 208 -11.92 -11.24 9.02
C VAL A 208 -12.53 -11.55 10.38
N CYS A 209 -12.88 -12.82 10.58
CA CYS A 209 -13.25 -13.36 11.90
C CYS A 209 -12.45 -14.62 12.27
N GLY A 210 -12.91 -15.41 13.24
CA GLY A 210 -12.27 -16.67 13.64
C GLY A 210 -12.41 -17.74 12.57
N GLY A 211 -13.61 -18.31 12.43
CA GLY A 211 -13.87 -19.46 11.55
C GLY A 211 -14.40 -19.16 10.15
N ASN A 212 -14.68 -17.91 9.79
CA ASN A 212 -15.33 -17.52 8.52
C ASN A 212 -16.67 -18.21 8.23
N THR A 213 -17.42 -18.57 9.28
CA THR A 213 -18.74 -19.23 9.17
C THR A 213 -19.87 -18.37 9.74
N CYS A 214 -19.54 -17.32 10.51
CA CYS A 214 -20.52 -16.45 11.18
C CYS A 214 -20.33 -14.96 10.85
N ARG A 215 -19.45 -14.26 11.59
CA ARG A 215 -19.35 -12.79 11.57
C ARG A 215 -18.85 -12.19 10.24
N SER A 216 -17.74 -12.69 9.70
CA SER A 216 -17.17 -12.15 8.45
C SER A 216 -18.01 -12.42 7.20
N PRO A 217 -18.67 -13.59 7.00
CA PRO A 217 -19.59 -13.74 5.87
C PRO A 217 -20.83 -12.85 5.98
N MET A 218 -21.40 -12.70 7.18
CA MET A 218 -22.49 -11.75 7.41
C MET A 218 -22.06 -10.31 7.06
N ALA A 219 -20.87 -9.89 7.49
CA ALA A 219 -20.35 -8.55 7.21
C ALA A 219 -20.13 -8.31 5.71
N GLN A 220 -19.49 -9.25 5.01
CA GLN A 220 -19.26 -9.17 3.57
C GLN A 220 -20.58 -9.06 2.80
N ALA A 221 -21.53 -9.96 3.05
CA ALA A 221 -22.79 -10.00 2.31
C ALA A 221 -23.65 -8.75 2.57
N MET A 222 -23.74 -8.29 3.81
CA MET A 222 -24.40 -7.01 4.12
C MET A 222 -23.69 -5.83 3.46
N PHE A 223 -22.37 -5.80 3.47
CA PHE A 223 -21.60 -4.73 2.85
C PHE A 223 -21.82 -4.68 1.34
N SER A 224 -21.76 -5.82 0.64
CA SER A 224 -22.02 -5.87 -0.80
C SER A 224 -23.45 -5.50 -1.17
N SER A 225 -24.42 -5.79 -0.30
CA SER A 225 -25.82 -5.35 -0.50
C SER A 225 -25.97 -3.82 -0.35
N LEU A 226 -25.24 -3.24 0.61
CA LEU A 226 -25.31 -1.83 0.97
C LEU A 226 -24.47 -0.92 0.06
N CYS A 227 -23.25 -1.34 -0.28
CA CYS A 227 -22.27 -0.54 -1.00
C CYS A 227 -22.23 -0.95 -2.47
N ARG A 228 -22.93 -0.17 -3.31
CA ARG A 228 -23.13 -0.44 -4.74
C ARG A 228 -22.17 0.32 -5.65
N GLU A 229 -21.00 0.64 -5.15
CA GLU A 229 -19.94 1.30 -5.92
C GLU A 229 -19.29 0.28 -6.86
N ASP A 230 -19.28 0.55 -8.17
CA ASP A 230 -18.78 -0.39 -9.20
C ASP A 230 -17.31 -0.80 -9.02
N ARG A 231 -16.53 0.04 -8.34
CA ARG A 231 -15.10 -0.15 -8.10
C ARG A 231 -14.79 -0.59 -6.67
N VAL A 232 -15.70 -1.36 -6.05
CA VAL A 232 -15.49 -1.95 -4.73
C VAL A 232 -15.64 -3.47 -4.80
N GLU A 233 -14.58 -4.17 -4.40
CA GLU A 233 -14.56 -5.62 -4.24
C GLU A 233 -14.57 -5.94 -2.74
N SER A 234 -15.37 -6.92 -2.32
CA SER A 234 -15.43 -7.34 -0.92
C SER A 234 -15.26 -8.85 -0.75
N GLU A 235 -14.47 -9.22 0.24
CA GLU A 235 -14.11 -10.61 0.55
C GLU A 235 -14.22 -10.88 2.04
N SER A 236 -14.43 -12.15 2.41
CA SER A 236 -14.30 -12.60 3.80
C SER A 236 -13.33 -13.76 3.95
N ALA A 237 -12.71 -13.86 5.12
CA ALA A 237 -11.81 -14.93 5.53
C ALA A 237 -11.83 -15.17 7.04
N GLY A 238 -11.12 -16.23 7.48
CA GLY A 238 -11.04 -16.65 8.89
C GLY A 238 -9.62 -16.95 9.32
N LEU A 239 -9.24 -16.48 10.51
CA LEU A 239 -7.91 -16.70 11.10
C LEU A 239 -7.62 -18.17 11.44
N SER A 240 -8.65 -19.00 11.58
CA SER A 240 -8.55 -20.42 11.94
C SER A 240 -9.61 -21.25 11.22
N ALA A 241 -10.06 -20.81 10.04
CA ALA A 241 -11.05 -21.53 9.25
C ALA A 241 -10.47 -22.83 8.65
N ALA A 242 -11.33 -23.84 8.52
CA ALA A 242 -11.19 -24.86 7.50
C ALA A 242 -11.80 -24.32 6.19
N ASP A 243 -11.28 -24.72 5.04
CA ASP A 243 -11.80 -24.26 3.75
C ASP A 243 -13.04 -25.07 3.34
N GLY A 244 -14.01 -24.40 2.71
CA GLY A 244 -15.17 -25.06 2.09
C GLY A 244 -16.36 -25.32 3.02
N GLU A 245 -16.32 -24.92 4.29
CA GLU A 245 -17.48 -24.99 5.17
C GLU A 245 -18.55 -23.98 4.77
N THR A 246 -19.82 -24.34 4.98
CA THR A 246 -20.93 -23.40 4.78
C THR A 246 -20.98 -22.37 5.90
N ALA A 247 -21.70 -21.26 5.69
CA ALA A 247 -22.09 -20.40 6.81
C ALA A 247 -22.92 -21.20 7.83
N SER A 248 -22.77 -20.90 9.13
CA SER A 248 -23.57 -21.55 10.17
C SER A 248 -25.06 -21.37 9.88
N SER A 249 -25.88 -22.37 10.19
CA SER A 249 -27.33 -22.33 9.96
C SER A 249 -27.98 -21.09 10.59
N GLN A 250 -27.57 -20.71 11.81
CA GLN A 250 -28.07 -19.51 12.48
C GLN A 250 -27.69 -18.22 11.73
N SER A 251 -26.48 -18.14 11.17
CA SER A 251 -26.07 -16.97 10.35
C SER A 251 -26.88 -16.88 9.06
N ILE A 252 -27.15 -18.02 8.41
CA ILE A 252 -28.03 -18.07 7.23
C ILE A 252 -29.43 -17.57 7.61
N GLU A 253 -29.98 -18.08 8.71
CA GLU A 253 -31.33 -17.73 9.18
C GLU A 253 -31.47 -16.23 9.48
N VAL A 254 -30.57 -15.64 10.29
CA VAL A 254 -30.65 -14.20 10.61
C VAL A 254 -30.39 -13.30 9.40
N MET A 255 -29.67 -13.77 8.38
CA MET A 255 -29.44 -13.00 7.15
C MET A 255 -30.64 -13.07 6.20
N ARG A 256 -31.38 -14.19 6.17
CA ARG A 256 -32.64 -14.31 5.44
C ARG A 256 -33.71 -13.35 5.94
N GLU A 257 -33.73 -13.02 7.24
CA GLU A 257 -34.58 -11.95 7.80
C GLU A 257 -34.35 -10.58 7.12
N TYR A 258 -33.20 -10.39 6.45
CA TYR A 258 -32.83 -9.19 5.70
C TYR A 258 -32.83 -9.40 4.18
N SER A 259 -33.36 -10.53 3.69
CA SER A 259 -33.34 -10.90 2.27
C SER A 259 -31.92 -10.97 1.67
N ILE A 260 -30.92 -11.31 2.49
CA ILE A 260 -29.53 -11.52 2.06
C ILE A 260 -29.20 -13.01 2.19
N SER A 261 -28.81 -13.65 1.09
CA SER A 261 -28.42 -15.07 1.10
C SER A 261 -26.94 -15.23 1.47
N LEU A 262 -26.65 -16.28 2.24
CA LEU A 262 -25.31 -16.80 2.49
C LEU A 262 -25.13 -18.23 1.93
N ASP A 263 -26.06 -18.73 1.12
CA ASP A 263 -26.10 -20.14 0.72
C ASP A 263 -24.89 -20.52 -0.18
N SER A 264 -24.41 -19.57 -0.98
CA SER A 264 -23.20 -19.71 -1.81
C SER A 264 -21.90 -19.49 -1.06
N HIS A 265 -21.94 -19.00 0.20
CA HIS A 265 -20.74 -18.74 0.98
C HIS A 265 -19.98 -20.04 1.26
N ARG A 266 -18.65 -19.98 1.13
CA ARG A 266 -17.73 -21.03 1.57
C ARG A 266 -16.62 -20.39 2.38
N SER A 267 -16.34 -20.98 3.54
CA SER A 267 -15.27 -20.51 4.41
C SER A 267 -13.92 -20.61 3.68
N ARG A 268 -13.07 -19.63 3.96
CA ARG A 268 -11.70 -19.54 3.47
C ARG A 268 -10.77 -19.16 4.61
N ARG A 269 -9.66 -19.88 4.74
CA ARG A 269 -8.57 -19.54 5.63
C ARG A 269 -7.90 -18.26 5.15
N LEU A 270 -7.66 -17.34 6.07
CA LEU A 270 -6.93 -16.12 5.79
C LEU A 270 -5.51 -16.46 5.32
N SER A 271 -5.17 -16.06 4.09
CA SER A 271 -3.83 -16.21 3.53
C SER A 271 -3.06 -14.89 3.53
N PRO A 272 -1.71 -14.91 3.52
CA PRO A 272 -0.89 -13.70 3.36
C PRO A 272 -1.24 -12.87 2.12
N GLU A 273 -1.60 -13.54 1.02
CA GLU A 273 -1.97 -12.88 -0.25
C GLU A 273 -3.25 -12.08 -0.10
N MET A 274 -4.25 -12.59 0.62
CA MET A 274 -5.49 -11.85 0.91
C MET A 274 -5.20 -10.59 1.72
N VAL A 275 -4.35 -10.70 2.75
CA VAL A 275 -3.95 -9.57 3.60
C VAL A 275 -3.20 -8.52 2.78
N SER A 276 -2.24 -8.94 1.94
CA SER A 276 -1.46 -8.03 1.10
C SER A 276 -2.32 -7.32 0.06
N ARG A 277 -3.24 -8.04 -0.61
CA ARG A 277 -4.12 -7.47 -1.65
C ARG A 277 -5.20 -6.52 -1.12
N ALA A 278 -5.62 -6.66 0.14
CA ALA A 278 -6.66 -5.81 0.70
C ALA A 278 -6.20 -4.35 0.83
N ASP A 279 -7.08 -3.40 0.57
CA ASP A 279 -6.86 -1.97 0.85
C ASP A 279 -7.34 -1.58 2.25
N VAL A 280 -8.28 -2.36 2.80
CA VAL A 280 -8.77 -2.26 4.17
C VAL A 280 -9.11 -3.65 4.71
N ILE A 281 -8.67 -3.94 5.93
CA ILE A 281 -8.92 -5.19 6.64
C ILE A 281 -9.74 -4.88 7.89
N LEU A 282 -10.92 -5.46 8.00
CA LEU A 282 -11.88 -5.21 9.07
C LEU A 282 -12.08 -6.47 9.89
N VAL A 283 -11.70 -6.38 11.17
CA VAL A 283 -11.73 -7.52 12.08
C VAL A 283 -12.74 -7.33 13.19
N MET A 284 -13.21 -8.45 13.75
CA MET A 284 -14.30 -8.44 14.74
C MET A 284 -13.84 -8.11 16.17
N THR A 285 -12.64 -8.52 16.57
CA THR A 285 -12.17 -8.45 17.97
C THR A 285 -10.75 -7.93 18.06
N ARG A 286 -10.36 -7.47 19.27
CA ARG A 286 -8.99 -7.03 19.55
C ARG A 286 -7.99 -8.18 19.35
N ALA A 287 -8.38 -9.40 19.72
CA ALA A 287 -7.54 -10.57 19.51
C ALA A 287 -7.25 -10.81 18.02
N HIS A 288 -8.25 -10.67 17.14
CA HIS A 288 -8.04 -10.74 15.70
C HIS A 288 -7.09 -9.64 15.21
N LEU A 289 -7.31 -8.40 15.66
CA LEU A 289 -6.49 -7.24 15.28
C LEU A 289 -5.02 -7.46 15.65
N LEU A 290 -4.76 -7.88 16.89
CA LEU A 290 -3.40 -8.15 17.36
C LEU A 290 -2.76 -9.32 16.62
N ARG A 291 -3.52 -10.38 16.30
CA ARG A 291 -3.00 -11.52 15.55
C ARG A 291 -2.58 -11.13 14.13
N ILE A 292 -3.42 -10.40 13.39
CA ILE A 292 -3.06 -9.93 12.04
C ILE A 292 -1.87 -8.98 12.11
N ARG A 293 -1.88 -7.98 13.00
CA ARG A 293 -0.77 -7.00 13.11
C ARG A 293 0.56 -7.61 13.55
N ARG A 294 0.54 -8.70 14.32
CA ARG A 294 1.76 -9.44 14.69
C ARG A 294 2.29 -10.28 13.53
N ALA A 295 1.41 -10.91 12.76
CA ALA A 295 1.79 -11.72 11.60
C ALA A 295 2.19 -10.87 10.38
N HIS A 296 1.55 -9.70 10.21
CA HIS A 296 1.72 -8.77 9.10
C HIS A 296 1.90 -7.33 9.61
N PRO A 297 3.05 -7.00 10.24
CA PRO A 297 3.30 -5.67 10.79
C PRO A 297 3.20 -4.55 9.75
N GLU A 298 3.58 -4.83 8.50
CA GLU A 298 3.54 -3.92 7.37
C GLU A 298 2.12 -3.50 6.97
N GLU A 299 1.11 -4.32 7.30
CA GLU A 299 -0.30 -4.08 6.97
C GLU A 299 -1.11 -3.51 8.15
N ALA A 300 -0.43 -3.17 9.25
CA ALA A 300 -1.09 -2.66 10.45
C ALA A 300 -1.88 -1.37 10.22
N SER A 301 -1.42 -0.53 9.29
CA SER A 301 -2.04 0.76 8.97
C SER A 301 -3.30 0.66 8.11
N LYS A 302 -3.63 -0.52 7.60
CA LYS A 302 -4.88 -0.81 6.89
C LYS A 302 -5.78 -1.80 7.62
N THR A 303 -5.42 -2.20 8.85
CA THR A 303 -6.18 -3.15 9.66
C THR A 303 -6.90 -2.45 10.82
N PHE A 304 -8.23 -2.59 10.90
CA PHE A 304 -9.11 -1.91 11.86
C PHE A 304 -10.08 -2.88 12.53
N LEU A 305 -10.59 -2.52 13.71
CA LEU A 305 -11.84 -3.09 14.20
C LEU A 305 -12.98 -2.59 13.32
N LEU A 306 -13.88 -3.48 12.91
CA LEU A 306 -15.02 -3.12 12.07
C LEU A 306 -15.84 -1.96 12.66
N SER A 307 -16.13 -2.02 13.96
CA SER A 307 -16.90 -1.01 14.69
C SER A 307 -16.13 0.28 15.01
N GLY A 308 -14.80 0.28 14.85
CA GLY A 308 -13.94 1.42 15.12
C GLY A 308 -13.55 2.20 13.86
N PHE A 309 -13.73 1.60 12.70
CA PHE A 309 -13.37 2.20 11.41
C PHE A 309 -14.09 3.55 11.16
N PRO A 310 -13.41 4.58 10.60
CA PRO A 310 -12.04 4.58 10.07
C PRO A 310 -10.94 4.85 11.11
N GLU A 311 -11.30 5.03 12.38
CA GLU A 311 -10.33 5.32 13.43
C GLU A 311 -9.50 4.08 13.79
N PRO A 312 -8.17 4.22 13.97
CA PRO A 312 -7.35 3.12 14.44
C PRO A 312 -7.68 2.76 15.90
N TRP A 313 -7.28 1.56 16.31
CA TRP A 313 -7.29 1.14 17.72
C TRP A 313 -6.66 2.21 18.64
N PRO A 314 -7.24 2.51 19.83
CA PRO A 314 -8.24 1.73 20.58
C PRO A 314 -9.72 2.05 20.32
N ARG A 315 -10.06 2.77 19.25
CA ARG A 315 -11.47 3.04 18.93
C ARG A 315 -12.20 1.77 18.46
N GLY A 316 -13.50 1.72 18.74
CA GLY A 316 -14.39 0.60 18.39
C GLY A 316 -14.65 -0.37 19.54
N ARG A 317 -15.73 -1.13 19.42
CA ARG A 317 -16.12 -2.22 20.34
C ARG A 317 -15.88 -3.58 19.70
N GLN A 318 -15.54 -4.57 20.51
CA GLN A 318 -15.45 -5.96 20.01
C GLN A 318 -16.85 -6.48 19.64
N ILE A 319 -16.89 -7.32 18.61
CA ILE A 319 -18.07 -8.08 18.21
C ILE A 319 -17.81 -9.54 18.60
N ASP A 320 -18.44 -9.97 19.69
CA ASP A 320 -18.26 -11.28 20.29
C ASP A 320 -18.66 -12.41 19.33
N ASP A 321 -18.07 -13.60 19.53
CA ASP A 321 -18.36 -14.75 18.69
C ASP A 321 -19.72 -15.38 19.05
N PRO A 322 -20.70 -15.44 18.12
CA PRO A 322 -22.00 -16.05 18.41
C PRO A 322 -21.99 -17.58 18.31
N ILE A 323 -20.86 -18.21 17.94
CA ILE A 323 -20.81 -19.65 17.66
C ILE A 323 -21.40 -20.50 18.80
N GLY A 324 -22.31 -21.41 18.45
CA GLY A 324 -22.99 -22.30 19.41
C GLY A 324 -24.01 -21.62 20.32
N ARG A 325 -24.29 -20.32 20.12
CA ARG A 325 -25.27 -19.57 20.92
C ARG A 325 -26.68 -19.60 20.29
N PRO A 326 -27.73 -19.25 21.06
CA PRO A 326 -29.08 -19.12 20.52
C PRO A 326 -29.18 -18.06 19.42
N LEU A 327 -30.18 -18.20 18.53
CA LEU A 327 -30.41 -17.32 17.38
C LEU A 327 -30.49 -15.82 17.75
N GLU A 328 -30.99 -15.50 18.93
CA GLU A 328 -31.05 -14.12 19.43
C GLU A 328 -29.66 -13.47 19.58
N VAL A 329 -28.63 -14.25 19.94
CA VAL A 329 -27.24 -13.76 19.98
C VAL A 329 -26.71 -13.49 18.57
N TYR A 330 -27.10 -14.32 17.59
CA TYR A 330 -26.78 -14.07 16.18
C TYR A 330 -27.46 -12.80 15.66
N ARG A 331 -28.71 -12.52 16.02
CA ARG A 331 -29.39 -11.25 15.67
C ARG A 331 -28.67 -10.04 16.24
N LYS A 332 -28.31 -10.07 17.53
CA LYS A 332 -27.51 -9.00 18.16
C LYS A 332 -26.16 -8.82 17.45
N THR A 333 -25.51 -9.92 17.08
CA THR A 333 -24.25 -9.90 16.34
C THR A 333 -24.40 -9.27 14.96
N ARG A 334 -25.45 -9.65 14.20
CA ARG A 334 -25.79 -9.07 12.90
C ARG A 334 -25.99 -7.56 13.01
N GLU A 335 -26.75 -7.08 13.99
CA GLU A 335 -26.96 -5.63 14.18
C GLU A 335 -25.67 -4.90 14.54
N ALA A 336 -24.83 -5.50 15.40
CA ALA A 336 -23.51 -4.93 15.74
C ALA A 336 -22.57 -4.84 14.53
N ILE A 337 -22.66 -5.79 13.60
CA ILE A 337 -21.93 -5.77 12.33
C ILE A 337 -22.50 -4.72 11.38
N LYS A 338 -23.83 -4.66 11.23
CA LYS A 338 -24.53 -3.78 10.29
C LYS A 338 -24.28 -2.30 10.60
N ALA A 339 -24.30 -1.93 11.88
CA ALA A 339 -24.19 -0.54 12.34
C ALA A 339 -23.01 0.25 11.70
N PRO A 340 -21.76 -0.25 11.69
CA PRO A 340 -20.63 0.46 11.07
C PRO A 340 -20.56 0.38 9.53
N LEU A 341 -21.30 -0.51 8.85
CA LEU A 341 -21.14 -0.73 7.40
C LEU A 341 -21.52 0.50 6.56
N GLY A 342 -22.49 1.30 7.01
CA GLY A 342 -22.86 2.54 6.34
C GLY A 342 -21.74 3.57 6.35
N THR A 343 -21.05 3.71 7.49
CA THR A 343 -19.86 4.57 7.60
C THR A 343 -18.74 4.04 6.73
N LEU A 344 -18.49 2.72 6.75
CA LEU A 344 -17.49 2.09 5.90
C LEU A 344 -17.70 2.42 4.41
N CYS A 345 -18.91 2.23 3.90
CA CYS A 345 -19.21 2.51 2.50
C CYS A 345 -18.98 4.00 2.18
N LYS A 346 -19.48 4.91 3.03
CA LYS A 346 -19.28 6.36 2.86
C LYS A 346 -17.80 6.75 2.80
N GLU A 347 -16.97 6.22 3.71
CA GLU A 347 -15.54 6.53 3.70
C GLU A 347 -14.84 5.97 2.46
N ILE A 348 -15.22 4.78 1.99
CA ILE A 348 -14.69 4.20 0.74
C ILE A 348 -15.09 5.05 -0.47
N SER A 349 -16.35 5.47 -0.56
CA SER A 349 -16.85 6.33 -1.64
C SER A 349 -16.07 7.63 -1.76
N LYS A 350 -15.59 8.20 -0.64
CA LYS A 350 -14.73 9.40 -0.65
C LYS A 350 -13.37 9.20 -1.34
N PHE A 351 -12.92 7.97 -1.57
CA PHE A 351 -11.74 7.72 -2.39
C PHE A 351 -12.11 7.53 -3.87
N LEU A 352 -13.33 7.13 -4.17
CA LEU A 352 -13.77 6.73 -5.52
C LEU A 352 -14.54 7.81 -6.28
N ASN A 353 -15.06 8.81 -5.57
CA ASN A 353 -15.83 9.95 -6.08
C ASN A 353 -15.18 11.26 -5.62
#